data_AF-A0A1Z9YCA8-F1
#
_entry.id   AF-A0A1Z9YCA8-F1
#
_cell.length_a   1.000
_cell.length_b   1.000
_cell.length_c   1.000
_cell.angle_alpha   90.00
_cell.angle_beta   90.00
_cell.angle_gamma   90.00
#
_symmetry.space_group_name_H-M   'P 1'
#
loop_
_entity.id
_entity.type
_entity.pdbx_description
1 polymer ?
#
loop_
_entity_poly.entity_id
_entity_poly.type
_entity_poly.pdbx_seq_one_letter_code
_entity_poly.pdbx_strand_id
1 'polypeptide(L)'
;MADTATLHEPSGTQPVENWGLTAVRTALQPDGRTRDLPFMRTAGLSDTLHLIDTGKGFLNLSWQAEAPLDSYDGIVHGGMQTVVADIAQGHAFSTLLDAPCGFSTVDLSSRFLRPMKSGQTYRVETRVTEQTRRTALIETTIHREDGKPVSHFLGSWQVVNREFKVKAN
;
A
#
# COMPACT_ATOMS: atom_id res chain seq x y z
N MET A 1 -24.16 18.75 53.52
CA MET A 1 -23.41 19.32 52.38
C MET A 1 -22.89 18.14 51.58
N ALA A 2 -23.45 17.94 50.39
CA ALA A 2 -23.10 16.86 49.49
C ALA A 2 -21.87 17.27 48.68
N ASP A 3 -20.86 16.41 48.62
CA ASP A 3 -19.72 16.56 47.72
C ASP A 3 -19.89 15.53 46.60
N THR A 4 -20.34 16.01 45.44
CA THR A 4 -20.61 15.18 44.27
C THR A 4 -19.40 15.31 43.36
N ALA A 5 -18.37 14.51 43.62
CA ALA A 5 -17.28 14.34 42.67
C ALA A 5 -17.81 13.55 41.47
N THR A 6 -18.15 14.25 40.40
CA THR A 6 -18.49 13.68 39.10
C THR A 6 -17.25 12.99 38.55
N LEU A 7 -17.25 11.66 38.55
CA LEU A 7 -16.26 10.88 37.81
C LEU A 7 -16.55 11.09 36.32
N HIS A 8 -15.67 11.81 35.64
CA HIS A 8 -15.66 11.83 34.18
C HIS A 8 -15.34 10.42 33.68
N GLU A 9 -16.29 9.79 32.99
CA GLU A 9 -15.99 8.64 32.15
C GLU A 9 -14.98 9.06 31.07
N PRO A 10 -13.95 8.25 30.78
CA PRO A 10 -13.07 8.52 29.66
C PRO A 10 -13.86 8.33 28.37
N SER A 11 -14.34 9.42 27.79
CA SER A 11 -14.88 9.46 26.43
C SER A 11 -13.74 9.22 25.45
N GLY A 12 -13.61 7.99 24.97
CA GLY A 12 -12.60 7.65 23.99
C GLY A 12 -12.53 6.15 23.76
N THR A 13 -13.62 5.53 23.34
CA THR A 13 -13.50 4.25 22.64
C THR A 13 -12.71 4.54 21.36
N GLN A 14 -11.40 4.26 21.36
CA GLN A 14 -10.67 4.20 20.10
C GLN A 14 -11.47 3.26 19.19
N PRO A 15 -11.82 3.66 17.96
CA PRO A 15 -12.55 2.78 17.07
C PRO A 15 -11.73 1.49 16.94
N VAL A 16 -12.38 0.36 17.20
CA VAL A 16 -11.75 -0.95 17.07
C VAL A 16 -11.17 -1.03 15.65
N GLU A 17 -9.85 -1.09 15.56
CA GLU A 17 -9.14 -1.13 14.29
C GLU A 17 -9.61 -2.37 13.52
N ASN A 18 -9.96 -2.21 12.23
CA ASN A 18 -10.42 -3.35 11.45
C ASN A 18 -9.25 -4.26 11.08
N TRP A 19 -9.56 -5.55 10.87
CA TRP A 19 -8.54 -6.57 10.60
C TRP A 19 -7.55 -6.16 9.50
N GLY A 20 -8.08 -5.60 8.42
CA GLY A 20 -7.32 -5.19 7.25
C GLY A 20 -6.27 -4.14 7.55
N LEU A 21 -6.60 -3.12 8.35
CA LEU A 21 -5.67 -2.06 8.72
C LEU A 21 -4.55 -2.61 9.62
N THR A 22 -4.89 -3.45 10.61
CA THR A 22 -3.89 -4.16 11.42
C THR A 22 -2.97 -5.01 10.53
N ALA A 23 -3.53 -5.75 9.57
CA ALA A 23 -2.76 -6.59 8.66
C ALA A 23 -1.77 -5.81 7.80
N VAL A 24 -2.14 -4.61 7.31
CA VAL A 24 -1.24 -3.73 6.56
C VAL A 24 -0.11 -3.22 7.43
N ARG A 25 -0.42 -2.72 8.63
CA ARG A 25 0.58 -2.19 9.58
C ARG A 25 1.60 -3.26 9.97
N THR A 26 1.15 -4.48 10.26
CA THR A 26 2.05 -5.60 10.57
C THR A 26 2.84 -6.07 9.35
N ALA A 27 2.22 -6.18 8.18
CA ALA A 27 2.90 -6.72 7.01
C ALA A 27 4.01 -5.82 6.46
N LEU A 28 3.91 -4.51 6.66
CA LEU A 28 4.88 -3.51 6.17
C LEU A 28 5.92 -3.08 7.22
N GLN A 29 5.89 -3.64 8.43
CA GLN A 29 6.95 -3.45 9.42
C GLN A 29 8.29 -4.04 8.93
N PRO A 30 9.44 -3.64 9.51
CA PRO A 30 10.75 -4.14 9.10
C PRO A 30 10.90 -5.67 9.11
N ASP A 31 10.20 -6.36 10.01
CA ASP A 31 10.10 -7.82 10.15
C ASP A 31 8.78 -8.38 9.57
N GLY A 32 8.03 -7.54 8.84
CA GLY A 32 6.73 -7.86 8.28
C GLY A 32 6.81 -8.75 7.03
N ARG A 33 5.83 -9.65 6.90
CA ARG A 33 5.79 -10.68 5.83
C ARG A 33 5.84 -10.14 4.40
N THR A 34 5.46 -8.87 4.14
CA THR A 34 5.50 -8.32 2.78
C THR A 34 6.93 -8.32 2.25
N ARG A 35 7.90 -8.03 3.10
CA ARG A 35 9.33 -7.99 2.74
C ARG A 35 9.86 -9.38 2.36
N ASP A 36 9.23 -10.42 2.87
CA ASP A 36 9.60 -11.82 2.63
C ASP A 36 8.93 -12.48 1.43
N LEU A 37 8.08 -11.76 0.70
CA LEU A 37 7.44 -12.32 -0.49
C LEU A 37 8.51 -12.60 -1.56
N PRO A 38 8.47 -13.77 -2.25
CA PRO A 38 9.49 -14.15 -3.22
C PRO A 38 9.73 -13.09 -4.30
N PHE A 39 8.67 -12.46 -4.82
CA PHE A 39 8.80 -11.43 -5.85
C PHE A 39 9.41 -10.13 -5.32
N MET A 40 9.20 -9.80 -4.04
CA MET A 40 9.76 -8.60 -3.42
C MET A 40 11.27 -8.70 -3.32
N ARG A 41 11.79 -9.88 -2.92
CA ARG A 41 13.24 -10.16 -2.94
C ARG A 41 13.81 -10.11 -4.34
N THR A 42 13.20 -10.80 -5.30
CA THR A 42 13.68 -10.83 -6.69
C THR A 42 13.66 -9.43 -7.33
N ALA A 43 12.67 -8.62 -7.01
CA ALA A 43 12.56 -7.24 -7.49
C ALA A 43 13.40 -6.24 -6.68
N GLY A 44 14.12 -6.64 -5.62
CA GLY A 44 14.87 -5.68 -4.80
C GLY A 44 13.99 -4.67 -4.05
N LEU A 45 12.74 -5.03 -3.73
CA LEU A 45 11.76 -4.16 -3.06
C LEU A 45 11.64 -4.38 -1.56
N SER A 46 12.25 -5.45 -1.01
CA SER A 46 12.10 -5.86 0.39
C SER A 46 12.46 -4.77 1.39
N ASP A 47 13.49 -3.97 1.11
CA ASP A 47 14.00 -2.95 2.05
C ASP A 47 13.86 -1.51 1.55
N THR A 48 13.26 -1.31 0.37
CA THR A 48 13.18 0.01 -0.28
C THR A 48 11.81 0.66 -0.16
N LEU A 49 10.81 -0.06 0.31
CA LEU A 49 9.46 0.46 0.59
C LEU A 49 9.26 0.61 2.10
N HIS A 50 8.86 1.81 2.51
CA HIS A 50 8.59 2.15 3.90
C HIS A 50 7.21 2.76 4.05
N LEU A 51 6.43 2.26 5.00
CA LEU A 51 5.14 2.84 5.35
C LEU A 51 5.33 4.23 5.97
N ILE A 52 4.67 5.24 5.39
CA ILE A 52 4.56 6.58 5.98
C ILE A 52 3.29 6.63 6.85
N ASP A 53 2.14 6.32 6.25
CA ASP A 53 0.85 6.27 6.94
C ASP A 53 -0.17 5.44 6.16
N THR A 54 -1.21 4.98 6.84
CA THR A 54 -2.34 4.25 6.27
C THR A 54 -3.59 4.42 7.12
N GLY A 55 -4.73 4.31 6.48
CA GLY A 55 -6.04 4.28 7.09
C GLY A 55 -7.05 3.62 6.16
N LYS A 56 -8.33 3.66 6.52
CA LYS A 56 -9.39 3.02 5.72
C LYS A 56 -9.41 3.61 4.30
N GLY A 57 -9.04 2.78 3.32
CA GLY A 57 -9.02 3.10 1.90
C GLY A 57 -7.79 3.87 1.42
N PHE A 58 -6.72 4.02 2.20
CA PHE A 58 -5.52 4.71 1.72
C PHE A 58 -4.20 4.15 2.27
N LEU A 59 -3.13 4.40 1.52
CA LEU A 59 -1.76 4.02 1.87
C LEU A 59 -0.80 5.07 1.32
N ASN A 60 0.13 5.52 2.15
CA ASN A 60 1.25 6.37 1.75
C ASN A 60 2.56 5.65 2.06
N LEU A 61 3.41 5.50 1.04
CA LEU A 61 4.74 4.90 1.17
C LEU A 61 5.82 5.90 0.77
N SER A 62 7.00 5.72 1.36
CA SER A 62 8.27 6.18 0.81
C SER A 62 8.89 5.03 0.03
N TRP A 63 9.40 5.33 -1.18
CA TRP A 63 10.10 4.37 -2.01
C TRP A 63 11.49 4.89 -2.37
N GLN A 64 12.53 4.20 -1.92
CA GLN A 64 13.90 4.41 -2.36
C GLN A 64 14.13 3.64 -3.66
N ALA A 65 14.01 4.31 -4.79
CA ALA A 65 14.12 3.65 -6.08
C ALA A 65 15.60 3.52 -6.48
N GLU A 66 16.15 2.32 -6.37
CA GLU A 66 17.58 2.03 -6.62
C GLU A 66 17.77 0.98 -7.72
N ALA A 67 19.01 0.81 -8.18
CA ALA A 67 19.39 -0.36 -8.97
C ALA A 67 19.05 -1.65 -8.20
N PRO A 68 18.58 -2.72 -8.87
CA PRO A 68 18.61 -2.97 -10.31
C PRO A 68 17.30 -2.61 -11.03
N LEU A 69 16.50 -1.66 -10.52
CA LEU A 69 15.19 -1.33 -11.08
C LEU A 69 15.26 -0.44 -12.33
N ASP A 70 16.45 0.01 -12.69
CA ASP A 70 16.73 0.97 -13.75
C ASP A 70 17.21 0.33 -15.06
N SER A 71 16.98 1.04 -16.16
CA SER A 71 17.60 0.77 -17.46
C SER A 71 19.02 1.33 -17.52
N TYR A 72 19.75 1.00 -18.59
CA TYR A 72 21.14 1.44 -18.80
C TYR A 72 21.37 2.96 -18.75
N ASP A 73 20.31 3.77 -18.88
CA ASP A 73 20.32 5.23 -18.76
C ASP A 73 20.02 5.75 -17.34
N GLY A 74 19.91 4.86 -16.34
CA GLY A 74 19.65 5.21 -14.94
C GLY A 74 18.20 5.60 -14.64
N ILE A 75 17.26 5.28 -15.53
CA ILE A 75 15.83 5.53 -15.36
C ILE A 75 15.13 4.26 -14.89
N VAL A 76 14.38 4.36 -13.80
CA VAL A 76 13.57 3.28 -13.25
C VAL A 76 12.51 2.86 -14.27
N HIS A 77 12.51 1.57 -14.62
CA HIS A 77 11.61 1.04 -15.64
C HIS A 77 10.15 1.25 -15.24
N GLY A 78 9.30 1.69 -16.18
CA GLY A 78 7.89 1.96 -15.91
C GLY A 78 7.15 0.75 -15.32
N GLY A 79 7.51 -0.46 -15.75
CA GLY A 79 6.99 -1.71 -15.18
C GLY A 79 7.28 -1.87 -13.68
N MET A 80 8.41 -1.37 -13.17
CA MET A 80 8.72 -1.43 -11.75
C MET A 80 7.92 -0.43 -10.93
N GLN A 81 7.67 0.75 -11.49
CA GLN A 81 6.73 1.69 -10.90
C GLN A 81 5.31 1.08 -10.82
N THR A 82 4.90 0.34 -11.84
CA THR A 82 3.62 -0.41 -11.84
C THR A 82 3.57 -1.47 -10.74
N VAL A 83 4.65 -2.21 -10.50
CA VAL A 83 4.73 -3.18 -9.39
C VAL A 83 4.55 -2.50 -8.03
N VAL A 84 5.23 -1.37 -7.81
CA VAL A 84 5.08 -0.59 -6.57
C VAL A 84 3.67 -0.06 -6.40
N ALA A 85 3.05 0.42 -7.48
CA ALA A 85 1.65 0.85 -7.47
C ALA A 85 0.70 -0.31 -7.15
N ASP A 86 0.90 -1.50 -7.73
CA ASP A 86 0.09 -2.70 -7.45
C ASP A 86 0.17 -3.11 -5.97
N ILE A 87 1.39 -3.16 -5.41
CA ILE A 87 1.59 -3.42 -3.97
C ILE A 87 0.80 -2.40 -3.13
N ALA A 88 0.94 -1.12 -3.45
CA ALA A 88 0.31 -0.05 -2.69
C ALA A 88 -1.23 -0.11 -2.78
N GLN A 89 -1.78 -0.37 -3.96
CA GLN A 89 -3.21 -0.51 -4.16
C GLN A 89 -3.79 -1.74 -3.45
N GLY A 90 -3.07 -2.87 -3.45
CA GLY A 90 -3.49 -4.07 -2.73
C GLY A 90 -3.52 -3.87 -1.22
N HIS A 91 -2.54 -3.17 -0.67
CA HIS A 91 -2.54 -2.80 0.73
C HIS A 91 -3.67 -1.81 1.06
N ALA A 92 -3.87 -0.76 0.24
CA ALA A 92 -4.99 0.17 0.42
C ALA A 92 -6.35 -0.55 0.35
N PHE A 93 -6.54 -1.49 -0.58
CA PHE A 93 -7.73 -2.34 -0.64
C PHE A 93 -7.90 -3.17 0.62
N SER A 94 -6.81 -3.79 1.10
CA SER A 94 -6.82 -4.63 2.30
C SER A 94 -7.32 -3.86 3.52
N THR A 95 -7.05 -2.56 3.65
CA THR A 95 -7.55 -1.74 4.78
C THR A 95 -9.09 -1.64 4.83
N LEU A 96 -9.80 -1.98 3.76
CA LEU A 96 -11.27 -2.00 3.72
C LEU A 96 -11.86 -3.33 4.24
N LEU A 97 -11.03 -4.33 4.49
CA LEU A 97 -11.48 -5.67 4.85
C LEU A 97 -11.61 -5.84 6.37
N ASP A 98 -12.79 -6.25 6.82
CA ASP A 98 -13.06 -6.48 8.24
C ASP A 98 -12.68 -7.90 8.69
N ALA A 99 -12.36 -8.80 7.75
CA ALA A 99 -11.93 -10.16 8.01
C ALA A 99 -10.96 -10.67 6.92
N PRO A 100 -10.13 -11.68 7.19
CA PRO A 100 -9.27 -12.29 6.19
C PRO A 100 -10.07 -12.82 4.99
N CYS A 101 -9.77 -12.32 3.79
CA CYS A 101 -10.28 -12.89 2.54
C CYS A 101 -9.26 -12.75 1.40
N GLY A 102 -9.41 -13.57 0.36
CA GLY A 102 -8.62 -13.43 -0.86
C GLY A 102 -9.06 -12.20 -1.67
N PHE A 103 -8.11 -11.55 -2.30
CA PHE A 103 -8.36 -10.48 -3.28
C PHE A 103 -7.32 -10.51 -4.40
N SER A 104 -7.62 -9.86 -5.52
CA SER A 104 -6.76 -9.81 -6.69
C SER A 104 -6.95 -8.50 -7.43
N THR A 105 -5.87 -7.98 -8.02
CA THR A 105 -5.91 -7.00 -9.10
C THR A 105 -6.68 -7.60 -10.28
N VAL A 106 -7.60 -6.84 -10.86
CA VAL A 106 -8.37 -7.19 -12.07
C VAL A 106 -7.78 -6.49 -13.29
N ASP A 107 -7.47 -5.20 -13.15
CA ASP A 107 -6.77 -4.40 -14.14
C ASP A 107 -5.91 -3.33 -13.46
N LEU A 108 -4.87 -2.88 -14.16
CA LEU A 108 -4.01 -1.79 -13.74
C LEU A 108 -3.47 -1.05 -14.97
N SER A 109 -3.77 0.25 -15.05
CA SER A 109 -3.33 1.13 -16.13
C SER A 109 -2.33 2.16 -15.59
N SER A 110 -1.33 2.51 -16.41
CA SER A 110 -0.25 3.43 -16.02
C SER A 110 -0.13 4.61 -16.99
N ARG A 111 0.29 5.75 -16.46
CA ARG A 111 0.68 6.95 -17.20
C ARG A 111 1.99 7.46 -16.63
N PHE A 112 3.02 7.55 -17.46
CA PHE A 112 4.35 8.05 -17.07
C PHE A 112 4.50 9.47 -17.57
N LEU A 113 4.60 10.43 -16.64
CA LEU A 113 4.64 11.85 -16.95
C LEU A 113 6.06 12.38 -17.05
N ARG A 114 6.98 11.82 -16.26
CA ARG A 114 8.36 12.26 -16.13
C ARG A 114 9.28 11.06 -15.90
N PRO A 115 10.54 11.10 -16.37
CA PRO A 115 11.53 10.08 -16.03
C PRO A 115 11.74 10.00 -14.52
N MET A 116 11.78 8.77 -14.00
CA MET A 116 12.08 8.48 -12.60
C MET A 116 13.54 8.05 -12.51
N LYS A 117 14.41 8.91 -11.98
CA LYS A 117 15.83 8.58 -11.81
C LYS A 117 16.04 7.62 -10.65
N SER A 118 16.95 6.66 -10.84
CA SER A 118 17.48 5.78 -9.80
C SER A 118 18.26 6.56 -8.74
N GLY A 119 18.38 5.99 -7.54
CA GLY A 119 19.04 6.57 -6.37
C GLY A 119 18.27 7.71 -5.71
N GLN A 120 16.97 7.84 -5.97
CA GLN A 120 16.12 8.90 -5.39
C GLN A 120 14.95 8.31 -4.60
N THR A 121 14.48 9.09 -3.63
CA THR A 121 13.28 8.75 -2.85
C THR A 121 12.04 9.39 -3.47
N TYR A 122 10.98 8.59 -3.60
CA TYR A 122 9.69 9.00 -4.13
C TYR A 122 8.58 8.75 -3.12
N ARG A 123 7.59 9.63 -3.10
CA ARG A 123 6.37 9.43 -2.31
C ARG A 123 5.33 8.70 -3.17
N VAL A 124 4.84 7.58 -2.69
CA VAL A 124 3.76 6.81 -3.32
C VAL A 124 2.49 7.09 -2.54
N GLU A 125 1.54 7.79 -3.15
CA GLU A 125 0.26 8.16 -2.54
C GLU A 125 -0.87 7.37 -3.21
N THR A 126 -1.57 6.55 -2.43
CA THR A 126 -2.60 5.64 -2.93
C THR A 126 -3.90 5.82 -2.17
N ARG A 127 -5.01 5.90 -2.91
CA ARG A 127 -6.36 6.00 -2.33
C ARG A 127 -7.38 5.20 -3.13
N VAL A 128 -8.33 4.60 -2.43
CA VAL A 128 -9.55 4.05 -2.99
C VAL A 128 -10.48 5.22 -3.34
N THR A 129 -10.91 5.30 -4.59
CA THR A 129 -11.80 6.37 -5.07
C THR A 129 -13.25 5.91 -5.11
N GLU A 130 -13.48 4.65 -5.44
CA GLU A 130 -14.81 4.04 -5.47
C GLU A 130 -14.76 2.64 -4.86
N GLN A 131 -15.82 2.24 -4.15
CA GLN A 131 -15.94 0.90 -3.60
C GLN A 131 -17.35 0.34 -3.74
N THR A 132 -17.43 -0.95 -4.00
CA THR A 132 -18.64 -1.77 -3.89
C THR A 132 -18.42 -2.84 -2.82
N ARG A 133 -19.41 -3.72 -2.63
CA ARG A 133 -19.25 -4.87 -1.72
C ARG A 133 -18.08 -5.80 -2.10
N ARG A 134 -17.72 -5.87 -3.39
CA ARG A 134 -16.75 -6.86 -3.89
C ARG A 134 -15.60 -6.26 -4.67
N THR A 135 -15.67 -4.99 -5.04
CA THR A 135 -14.67 -4.35 -5.90
C THR A 135 -14.31 -2.96 -5.39
N ALA A 136 -13.14 -2.47 -5.77
CA ALA A 136 -12.78 -1.07 -5.58
C ALA A 136 -12.00 -0.56 -6.79
N LEU A 137 -12.15 0.74 -7.05
CA LEU A 137 -11.29 1.50 -7.96
C LEU A 137 -10.27 2.26 -7.12
N ILE A 138 -8.99 2.18 -7.50
CA ILE A 138 -7.90 2.70 -6.69
C ILE A 138 -6.96 3.51 -7.57
N GLU A 139 -6.60 4.70 -7.10
CA GLU A 139 -5.65 5.59 -7.72
C GLU A 139 -4.34 5.59 -6.94
N THR A 140 -3.23 5.56 -7.65
CA THR A 140 -1.89 5.80 -7.09
C THR A 140 -1.18 6.88 -7.87
N THR A 141 -0.60 7.85 -7.18
CA THR A 141 0.32 8.82 -7.78
C THR A 141 1.68 8.69 -7.11
N ILE A 142 2.74 8.60 -7.93
CA ILE A 142 4.11 8.67 -7.43
C ILE A 142 4.62 10.10 -7.64
N HIS A 143 5.20 10.68 -6.60
CA HIS A 143 5.71 12.05 -6.57
C HIS A 143 7.21 12.08 -6.32
N ARG A 144 7.89 13.05 -6.94
CA ARG A 144 9.23 13.48 -6.54
C ARG A 144 9.19 14.22 -5.21
N GLU A 145 10.37 14.43 -4.63
CA GLU A 145 10.56 15.27 -3.45
C GLU A 145 9.99 16.70 -3.63
N ASP A 146 10.09 17.27 -4.84
CA ASP A 146 9.53 18.60 -5.17
C ASP A 146 7.99 18.60 -5.33
N GLY A 147 7.32 17.48 -5.01
CA GLY A 147 5.87 17.31 -5.07
C GLY A 147 5.31 17.05 -6.46
N LYS A 148 6.13 17.16 -7.53
CA LYS A 148 5.63 16.94 -8.90
C LYS A 148 5.34 15.46 -9.14
N PRO A 149 4.20 15.12 -9.75
CA PRO A 149 3.89 13.73 -10.08
C PRO A 149 4.82 13.21 -11.18
N VAL A 150 5.27 11.98 -11.06
CA VAL A 150 6.09 11.29 -12.08
C VAL A 150 5.30 10.24 -12.83
N SER A 151 4.36 9.59 -12.15
CA SER A 151 3.49 8.59 -12.76
C SER A 151 2.16 8.46 -12.01
N HIS A 152 1.13 8.11 -12.76
CA HIS A 152 -0.23 7.90 -12.27
C HIS A 152 -0.68 6.48 -12.63
N PHE A 153 -1.42 5.86 -11.73
CA PHE A 153 -1.94 4.53 -11.90
C PHE A 153 -3.41 4.49 -11.48
N LEU A 154 -4.21 3.81 -12.29
CA LEU A 154 -5.61 3.52 -11.99
C LEU A 154 -5.80 2.01 -12.13
N GLY A 155 -6.26 1.37 -11.07
CA GLY A 155 -6.49 -0.08 -11.08
C GLY A 155 -7.79 -0.44 -10.37
N SER A 156 -8.29 -1.64 -10.68
CA SER A 156 -9.44 -2.20 -9.99
C SER A 156 -9.08 -3.50 -9.26
N TRP A 157 -9.64 -3.65 -8.08
CA TRP A 157 -9.38 -4.77 -7.17
C TRP A 157 -10.68 -5.48 -6.86
N GLN A 158 -10.62 -6.81 -6.69
CA GLN A 158 -11.79 -7.62 -6.42
C GLN A 158 -11.54 -8.65 -5.32
N VAL A 159 -12.52 -8.82 -4.43
CA VAL A 159 -12.59 -9.96 -3.50
C VAL A 159 -12.81 -11.24 -4.28
N VAL A 160 -11.93 -12.21 -4.10
CA VAL A 160 -11.97 -13.52 -4.75
C VAL A 160 -12.09 -14.65 -3.74
N ASN A 161 -12.76 -15.73 -4.13
CA ASN A 161 -12.75 -16.96 -3.35
C ASN A 161 -11.61 -17.85 -3.87
N ARG A 162 -10.46 -17.83 -3.20
CA ARG A 162 -9.30 -18.65 -3.55
C ARG A 162 -8.84 -19.44 -2.33
N GLU A 163 -8.69 -20.75 -2.49
CA GLU A 163 -7.98 -21.59 -1.53
C GLU A 163 -6.48 -21.38 -1.69
N PHE A 164 -5.86 -20.65 -0.77
CA PHE A 164 -4.40 -20.56 -0.71
C PHE A 164 -3.86 -21.80 0.00
N LYS A 165 -3.32 -22.76 -0.75
CA LYS A 165 -2.47 -23.81 -0.17
C LYS A 165 -1.14 -23.16 0.22
N VAL A 166 -1.01 -22.75 1.47
CA VAL A 166 0.30 -22.42 2.03
C VAL A 166 1.11 -23.71 1.96
N LYS A 167 2.18 -23.75 1.16
CA LYS A 167 3.10 -24.89 1.21
C LYS A 167 3.64 -24.94 2.63
N ALA A 168 3.32 -26.00 3.37
CA ALA A 168 4.02 -26.31 4.60
C ALA A 168 5.50 -26.55 4.21
N ASN A 169 6.41 -25.83 4.87
CA ASN A 169 7.84 -26.05 4.74
C ASN A 169 8.22 -27.45 5.24
#